data_AF-A0AAU2EBC5-F1
#
_entry.id   AF-A0AAU2EBC5-F1
#
_cell.length_a   1.000
_cell.length_b   1.000
_cell.length_c   1.000
_cell.angle_alpha   90.00
_cell.angle_beta   90.00
_cell.angle_gamma   90.00
#
_symmetry.space_group_name_H-M   'P 1'
#
loop_
_entity.id
_entity.type
_entity.pdbx_description
1 polymer ?
#
loop_
_entity_poly.entity_id
_entity_poly.type
_entity_poly.pdbx_seq_one_letter_code
_entity_poly.pdbx_strand_id
1 'polypeptide(L)' 'MSCSTGGPVVAVQQALTRHGYGGQLEPWGADGDFGDATEDCVCSFQQDRSIEVDGVVGPVTWGHLMA' A
#
# COMPACT_ATOMS: atom_id res chain seq x y z
N MET A 1 14.29 15.65 13.95
CA MET A 1 14.62 14.85 12.76
C MET A 1 14.66 13.38 13.20
N SER A 2 13.50 12.72 13.30
CA SER A 2 13.43 11.28 13.63
C SER A 2 11.99 10.81 13.44
N CYS A 3 11.74 9.86 12.53
CA CYS A 3 10.66 8.86 12.61
C CYS A 3 10.68 8.02 11.31
N SER A 4 11.49 6.97 11.29
CA SER A 4 11.65 6.09 10.11
C SER A 4 10.76 4.84 10.15
N THR A 5 9.77 4.76 11.04
CA THR A 5 9.02 3.50 11.25
C THR A 5 7.70 3.40 10.47
N GLY A 6 7.24 4.48 9.81
CA GLY A 6 6.04 4.45 8.96
C GLY A 6 6.26 4.90 7.50
N GLY A 7 7.45 5.39 7.15
CA GLY A 7 7.73 5.99 5.83
C GLY A 7 7.32 5.16 4.61
N PRO A 8 7.72 3.87 4.50
CA PRO A 8 7.34 3.06 3.36
C PRO A 8 5.85 2.72 3.36
N VAL A 9 5.26 2.35 4.50
CA VAL A 9 3.84 1.96 4.59
C VAL A 9 2.92 3.14 4.27
N VAL A 10 3.20 4.33 4.82
CA VAL A 10 2.45 5.56 4.48
C VAL A 10 2.50 5.82 2.97
N ALA A 11 3.66 5.63 2.34
CA ALA A 11 3.80 5.88 0.92
C ALA A 11 3.08 4.81 0.06
N VAL A 12 3.03 3.55 0.49
CA VAL A 12 2.16 2.52 -0.11
C VAL A 12 0.71 2.97 -0.01
N GLN A 13 0.24 3.28 1.18
CA GLN A 13 -1.15 3.68 1.44
C GLN A 13 -1.54 4.92 0.63
N GLN A 14 -0.63 5.88 0.48
CA GLN A 14 -0.81 7.04 -0.40
C GLN A 14 -0.88 6.66 -1.88
N ALA A 15 -0.04 5.74 -2.34
CA ALA A 15 -0.07 5.27 -3.72
C ALA A 15 -1.35 4.47 -4.02
N LEU A 16 -1.77 3.58 -3.12
CA LEU A 16 -3.04 2.87 -3.18
C LEU A 16 -4.23 3.85 -3.22
N THR A 17 -4.19 4.89 -2.38
CA THR A 17 -5.19 5.96 -2.40
C THR A 17 -5.25 6.66 -3.77
N ARG A 18 -4.10 6.96 -4.38
CA ARG A 18 -4.02 7.52 -5.73
C ARG A 18 -4.58 6.59 -6.81
N HIS A 19 -4.47 5.27 -6.62
CA HIS A 19 -5.03 4.27 -7.53
C HIS A 19 -6.54 4.02 -7.29
N GLY A 20 -7.17 4.66 -6.30
CA GLY A 20 -8.59 4.53 -6.01
C GLY A 20 -8.94 3.55 -4.88
N TYR A 21 -7.94 2.94 -4.25
CA TYR A 21 -8.12 2.05 -3.10
C TYR A 21 -8.19 2.78 -1.75
N GLY A 22 -8.19 4.13 -1.77
CA GLY A 22 -8.19 4.94 -0.55
C GLY A 22 -9.44 4.75 0.32
N GLY A 23 -10.57 4.37 -0.28
CA GLY A 23 -11.81 4.10 0.45
C GLY A 23 -11.73 2.86 1.35
N GLN A 24 -10.86 1.88 1.05
CA GLN A 24 -10.64 0.71 1.92
C GLN A 24 -9.75 1.03 3.12
N LEU A 25 -8.97 2.12 3.06
CA LEU A 25 -8.12 2.57 4.15
C LEU A 25 -8.86 3.49 5.13
N GLU A 26 -10.08 3.93 4.81
CA GLU A 26 -10.88 4.78 5.72
C GLU A 26 -11.34 4.01 6.98
N PRO A 27 -11.45 4.67 8.15
CA PRO A 27 -11.22 6.10 8.40
C PRO A 27 -9.77 6.48 8.75
N TRP A 28 -8.86 5.52 8.86
CA TRP A 28 -7.49 5.75 9.38
C TRP A 28 -6.52 6.27 8.30
N GLY A 29 -6.74 5.91 7.04
CA GLY A 29 -6.03 6.42 5.87
C GLY A 29 -4.60 5.89 5.77
N ALA A 30 -3.67 6.78 5.41
CA ALA A 30 -2.24 6.49 5.40
C ALA A 30 -1.63 6.70 6.79
N ASP A 31 -2.03 5.86 7.74
CA ASP A 31 -1.60 5.87 9.15
C ASP A 31 -0.18 5.32 9.34
N GLY A 32 0.37 4.64 8.32
CA GLY A 32 1.70 4.07 8.35
C GLY A 32 1.77 2.69 9.01
N ASP A 33 0.61 2.10 9.29
CA ASP A 33 0.48 0.79 9.89
C ASP A 33 0.03 -0.25 8.85
N PHE A 34 0.76 -1.36 8.78
CA PHE A 34 0.48 -2.42 7.82
C PHE A 34 -0.50 -3.42 8.43
N GLY A 35 -1.76 -3.01 8.54
CA GLY A 35 -2.87 -3.86 8.97
C GLY A 35 -3.55 -4.61 7.84
N ASP A 36 -4.54 -5.43 8.19
CA ASP A 36 -5.31 -6.26 7.23
C ASP A 36 -5.94 -5.44 6.09
N ALA A 37 -6.39 -4.21 6.36
CA ALA A 37 -6.94 -3.32 5.33
C ALA A 37 -5.90 -2.91 4.27
N THR A 38 -4.67 -2.62 4.70
CA THR A 38 -3.57 -2.29 3.80
C THR A 38 -3.15 -3.51 3.01
N GLU A 39 -3.07 -4.68 3.65
CA GLU A 39 -2.77 -5.95 2.99
C GLU A 39 -3.80 -6.30 1.91
N ASP A 40 -5.09 -6.16 2.19
CA ASP A 40 -6.18 -6.43 1.24
C ASP A 40 -6.14 -5.50 0.02
N CYS A 41 -5.83 -4.21 0.24
CA CYS A 41 -5.57 -3.27 -0.86
C CYS A 41 -4.33 -3.65 -1.68
N VAL A 42 -3.23 -4.03 -1.03
CA VAL A 42 -2.00 -4.46 -1.71
C VAL A 42 -2.29 -5.71 -2.55
N CYS A 43 -3.00 -6.67 -1.98
CA CYS A 43 -3.42 -7.91 -2.64
C CYS A 43 -4.29 -7.62 -3.87
N SER A 44 -5.27 -6.72 -3.74
CA SER A 44 -6.12 -6.27 -4.85
C SER A 44 -5.31 -5.56 -5.95
N PHE A 45 -4.37 -4.70 -5.57
CA PHE A 45 -3.49 -4.02 -6.51
C PHE A 45 -2.55 -5.01 -7.23
N GLN A 46 -1.98 -5.97 -6.50
CA GLN A 46 -1.14 -7.01 -7.06
C GLN A 46 -1.91 -7.87 -8.08
N GLN A 47 -3.18 -8.21 -7.77
CA GLN A 47 -4.06 -8.91 -8.71
C GLN A 47 -4.34 -8.09 -9.97
N ASP A 48 -4.68 -6.80 -9.81
CA ASP A 48 -4.95 -5.90 -10.94
C ASP A 48 -3.74 -5.76 -11.87
N ARG A 49 -2.54 -5.70 -11.29
CA ARG A 49 -1.27 -5.63 -12.03
C ARG A 49 -0.77 -6.99 -12.52
N SER A 50 -1.47 -8.09 -12.22
CA SER A 50 -1.05 -9.47 -12.54
C SER A 50 0.39 -9.78 -12.11
N ILE A 51 0.77 -9.30 -10.92
CA ILE A 51 2.06 -9.62 -10.27
C ILE A 51 1.85 -10.64 -9.15
N GLU A 52 2.92 -11.04 -8.47
CA GLU A 52 2.82 -11.92 -7.30
C GLU A 52 1.93 -11.28 -6.23
N VAL A 53 0.92 -12.04 -5.80
CA VAL A 53 -0.11 -11.62 -4.84
C VAL A 53 0.25 -12.22 -3.49
N ASP A 54 1.28 -11.65 -2.87
CA ASP A 54 1.80 -12.07 -1.58
C ASP A 54 1.32 -11.18 -0.43
N GLY A 55 0.63 -10.07 -0.74
CA GLY A 55 0.18 -9.09 0.25
C GLY A 55 1.31 -8.25 0.83
N VAL A 56 2.57 -8.45 0.42
CA VAL A 56 3.73 -7.68 0.86
C VAL A 56 4.17 -6.71 -0.23
N VAL A 57 4.51 -5.49 0.20
CA VAL A 57 5.02 -4.46 -0.70
C VAL A 57 6.53 -4.64 -0.87
N GLY A 58 6.88 -5.58 -1.73
CA GLY A 58 8.24 -5.73 -2.23
C GLY A 58 8.66 -4.64 -3.24
N PRO A 59 9.92 -4.62 -3.67
CA PRO A 59 10.42 -3.66 -4.66
C PRO A 59 9.69 -3.73 -6.01
N VAL A 60 9.15 -4.90 -6.39
CA VAL A 60 8.32 -5.07 -7.59
C VAL A 60 6.99 -4.35 -7.44
N THR A 61 6.23 -4.68 -6.38
CA THR A 61 4.97 -4.02 -6.03
C THR A 61 5.17 -2.50 -5.91
N TRP A 62 6.23 -2.07 -5.24
CA TRP A 62 6.61 -0.68 -5.11
C TRP A 62 6.89 0.01 -6.44
N GLY A 63 7.64 -0.66 -7.33
CA GLY A 63 7.88 -0.18 -8.69
C GLY A 63 6.58 0.07 -9.44
N HIS A 64 5.59 -0.81 -9.29
CA HIS A 64 4.27 -0.64 -9.90
C HIS A 64 3.42 0.45 -9.26
N LEU A 65 3.54 0.68 -7.96
CA LEU A 65 2.87 1.78 -7.24
C LEU A 65 3.45 3.16 -7.59
N MET A 66 4.73 3.21 -7.93
CA MET A 66 5.46 4.43 -8.29
C MET A 66 5.55 4.69 -9.81
N ALA A 67 5.08 3.75 -10.63
CA ALA A 67 5.02 3.85 -12.08
C ALA A 67 3.76 4.60 -12.53
#